data_AF-A0A7W7ISQ9-F1
#
_entry.id   AF-A0A7W7ISQ9-F1
#
_cell.length_a   1.000
_cell.length_b   1.000
_cell.length_c   1.000
_cell.angle_alpha   90.00
_cell.angle_beta   90.00
_cell.angle_gamma   90.00
#
_symmetry.space_group_name_H-M   'P 1'
#
loop_
_entity.id
_entity.type
_entity.pdbx_description
1 polymer ?
#
loop_
_entity_poly.entity_id
_entity_poly.type
_entity_poly.pdbx_seq_one_letter_code
_entity_poly.pdbx_strand_id
1 'polypeptide(L)'
;MACGALLTFWSSGVQARMQPSETPARILITNDNGIEDGRLVALAEAFADAGAEVWVAAPAENRSGFTNYAPATGEGVFRVKSVIMGPRIRAYAVDGSPADSVVFAVTGPMRDRPPTLVVSGMNGGANAGESWIGSGTVGAARTAAAIGLRAVAVSGVPSRPVAHHRAAADWVVDLVRAPIVSELQAPDYVTVSFPELPLDQVKGAVLAPRANRFVDAVAEKDGQSGEWETWTLKPLGISEATPGEDMEVMSRGFIAVATMRVGDMELDRMAALARRADVLPSWTPALAAPSCPLGVGVEDAAAGARVFQVAPDGVAQAIGLKSGDILIQVDETNLVGLDSPVRTMSDALAGKSCGSEVALRVQRNDVVLELTVRRLRQ
;
A
#
# COMPACT_ATOMS: atom_id res chain seq x y z
N MET A 1 16.16 13.77 -19.00
CA MET A 1 15.21 12.80 -18.40
C MET A 1 15.91 12.20 -17.19
N ALA A 2 15.58 12.69 -16.00
CA ALA A 2 16.18 12.22 -14.75
C ALA A 2 15.36 11.01 -14.26
N CYS A 3 16.03 9.87 -14.13
CA CYS A 3 15.44 8.62 -13.65
C CYS A 3 16.19 8.21 -12.38
N GLY A 4 15.44 7.94 -11.31
CA GLY A 4 15.89 7.16 -10.17
C GLY A 4 16.56 7.93 -9.02
N ALA A 5 15.77 8.63 -8.19
CA ALA A 5 16.17 8.85 -6.81
C ALA A 5 15.83 7.58 -6.00
N LEU A 6 16.80 6.67 -5.83
CA LEU A 6 16.70 5.63 -4.81
C LEU A 6 16.70 6.32 -3.44
N LEU A 7 15.61 6.15 -2.70
CA LEU A 7 15.56 6.42 -1.26
C LEU A 7 16.44 5.39 -0.55
N THR A 8 17.72 5.70 -0.38
CA THR A 8 18.60 4.98 0.55
C THR A 8 18.17 5.31 1.98
N PHE A 9 17.39 4.44 2.61
CA PHE A 9 17.21 4.46 4.05
C PHE A 9 18.56 4.17 4.72
N TRP A 10 18.88 4.97 5.73
CA TRP A 10 20.21 5.03 6.34
C TRP A 10 20.60 3.70 7.00
N SER A 11 21.74 3.16 6.58
CA SER A 11 22.47 2.07 7.22
C SER A 11 23.71 2.59 7.98
N SER A 12 23.65 3.79 8.55
CA SER A 12 24.76 4.33 9.35
C SER A 12 24.34 4.66 10.78
N GLY A 13 24.43 3.64 11.63
CA GLY A 13 25.45 3.69 12.69
C GLY A 13 25.21 4.52 13.95
N VAL A 14 24.00 5.01 14.24
CA VAL A 14 23.68 5.51 15.60
C VAL A 14 22.31 5.00 16.02
N GLN A 15 22.25 3.75 16.49
CA GLN A 15 21.16 3.31 17.37
C GLN A 15 21.43 3.91 18.74
N ALA A 16 20.75 5.00 19.09
CA ALA A 16 20.78 5.53 20.44
C ALA A 16 20.17 4.49 21.38
N ARG A 17 21.02 3.75 22.10
CA ARG A 17 20.58 2.96 23.26
C ARG A 17 20.11 3.95 24.33
N MET A 18 18.80 4.01 24.56
CA MET A 18 18.27 4.66 25.75
C MET A 18 18.67 3.84 26.97
N GLN A 19 19.00 4.51 28.08
CA GLN A 19 19.00 3.86 29.38
C GLN A 19 17.56 3.40 29.68
N PRO A 20 17.33 2.19 30.22
CA PRO A 20 16.00 1.61 30.42
C PRO A 20 15.03 2.42 31.32
N SER A 21 15.44 3.56 31.88
CA SER A 21 14.62 4.36 32.81
C SER A 21 14.27 5.77 32.31
N GLU A 22 14.80 6.22 31.17
CA GLU A 22 14.59 7.59 30.70
C GLU A 22 13.37 7.69 29.77
N THR A 23 12.60 8.78 29.88
CA THR A 23 11.59 9.12 28.86
C THR A 23 12.31 9.36 27.53
N PRO A 24 11.80 8.87 26.37
CA PRO A 24 12.38 9.18 25.08
C PRO A 24 12.53 10.70 24.88
N ALA A 25 13.73 11.15 24.51
CA ALA A 25 14.04 12.59 24.42
C ALA A 25 13.22 13.31 23.33
N ARG A 26 12.84 12.60 22.25
CA ARG A 26 12.03 13.12 21.15
C ARG A 26 11.04 12.06 20.67
N ILE A 27 9.75 12.37 20.73
CA ILE A 27 8.66 11.45 20.42
C ILE A 27 7.76 12.02 19.32
N LEU A 28 7.30 11.14 18.44
CA LEU A 28 6.24 11.43 17.49
C LEU A 28 4.96 10.72 17.93
N ILE A 29 3.85 11.45 17.98
CA ILE A 29 2.54 10.92 18.35
C ILE A 29 1.57 11.09 17.17
N THR A 30 0.75 10.09 16.92
CA THR A 30 -0.27 10.07 15.86
C THR A 30 -1.50 9.28 16.34
N ASN A 31 -2.58 9.25 15.56
CA ASN A 31 -3.75 8.39 15.78
C ASN A 31 -4.51 8.18 14.46
N ASP A 32 -5.64 7.47 14.52
CA ASP A 32 -6.61 7.35 13.43
C ASP A 32 -7.93 8.06 13.67
N ASN A 33 -8.17 8.62 14.87
CA ASN A 33 -9.39 9.37 15.17
C ASN A 33 -9.34 10.85 14.74
N GLY A 34 -8.13 11.39 14.50
CA GLY A 34 -7.90 12.76 14.04
C GLY A 34 -7.19 13.65 15.06
N ILE A 35 -6.69 14.78 14.59
CA ILE A 35 -5.84 15.73 15.33
C ILE A 35 -6.52 16.38 16.54
N GLU A 36 -7.84 16.46 16.55
CA GLU A 36 -8.63 17.06 17.64
C GLU A 36 -9.07 16.04 18.70
N ASP A 37 -8.72 14.76 18.56
CA ASP A 37 -9.16 13.72 19.48
C ASP A 37 -8.62 13.94 20.90
N GLY A 38 -9.51 13.95 21.89
CA GLY A 38 -9.14 14.21 23.28
C GLY A 38 -8.18 13.19 23.89
N ARG A 39 -8.08 11.97 23.35
CA ARG A 39 -7.11 10.95 23.79
C ARG A 39 -5.72 11.23 23.22
N LEU A 40 -5.64 11.73 21.98
CA LEU A 40 -4.39 12.17 21.36
C LEU A 40 -3.82 13.36 22.13
N VAL A 41 -4.66 14.34 22.46
CA VAL A 41 -4.27 15.52 23.25
C VAL A 41 -3.73 15.09 24.62
N ALA A 42 -4.47 14.25 25.35
CA ALA A 42 -4.04 13.77 26.67
C ALA A 42 -2.70 13.01 26.61
N LEU A 43 -2.48 12.22 25.56
CA LEU A 43 -1.23 11.50 25.33
C LEU A 43 -0.07 12.47 25.08
N ALA A 44 -0.27 13.47 24.22
CA ALA A 44 0.75 14.48 23.92
C ALA A 44 1.10 15.32 25.16
N GLU A 45 0.11 15.70 25.97
CA GLU A 45 0.31 16.42 27.22
C GLU A 45 1.09 15.58 28.24
N ALA A 46 0.73 14.30 28.43
CA ALA A 46 1.43 13.42 29.37
C ALA A 46 2.93 13.27 29.02
N PHE A 47 3.26 13.10 27.74
CA PHE A 47 4.66 13.06 27.31
C PHE A 47 5.39 14.39 27.48
N ALA A 48 4.72 15.52 27.23
CA ALA A 48 5.30 16.83 27.43
C ALA A 48 5.56 17.13 28.92
N ASP A 49 4.65 16.71 29.80
CA ASP A 49 4.81 16.78 31.25
C ASP A 49 5.95 15.89 31.75
N ALA A 50 6.15 14.73 31.13
CA ALA A 50 7.26 13.83 31.38
C ALA A 50 8.62 14.30 30.80
N GLY A 51 8.66 15.50 30.21
CA GLY A 51 9.89 16.16 29.73
C GLY A 51 10.31 15.80 28.31
N ALA A 52 9.50 15.07 27.55
CA ALA A 52 9.82 14.75 26.16
C ALA A 52 9.67 15.97 25.24
N GLU A 53 10.46 16.03 24.18
CA GLU A 53 10.14 16.90 23.04
C GLU A 53 9.04 16.24 22.19
N VAL A 54 7.84 16.79 22.23
CA VAL A 54 6.65 16.18 21.63
C VAL A 54 6.34 16.79 20.26
N TRP A 55 6.22 15.91 19.28
CA TRP A 55 5.69 16.20 17.96
C TRP A 55 4.42 15.38 17.74
N VAL A 56 3.40 16.00 17.17
CA VAL A 56 2.14 15.36 16.81
C VAL A 56 1.93 15.54 15.31
N ALA A 57 1.71 14.45 14.60
CA ALA A 57 1.22 14.48 13.22
C ALA A 57 0.12 13.44 13.10
N ALA A 58 -1.10 13.90 12.85
CA ALA A 58 -2.27 13.04 12.80
C ALA A 58 -3.20 13.48 11.66
N PRO A 59 -4.12 12.60 11.21
CA PRO A 59 -5.14 12.95 10.24
C PRO A 59 -5.93 14.21 10.65
N ALA A 60 -6.29 15.04 9.68
CA ALA A 60 -7.15 16.20 9.92
C ALA A 60 -8.56 15.81 10.40
N GLU A 61 -9.03 14.63 9.98
CA GLU A 61 -10.34 14.06 10.30
C GLU A 61 -10.20 12.58 10.67
N ASN A 62 -11.27 11.96 11.18
CA ASN A 62 -11.27 10.53 11.51
C ASN A 62 -11.01 9.67 10.25
N ARG A 63 -10.03 8.77 10.35
CA ARG A 63 -9.60 7.80 9.32
C ARG A 63 -9.50 6.38 9.90
N SER A 64 -10.35 6.02 10.86
CA SER A 64 -10.45 4.64 11.34
C SER A 64 -10.77 3.68 10.18
N GLY A 65 -10.14 2.50 10.17
CA GLY A 65 -10.23 1.52 9.08
C GLY A 65 -9.24 1.73 7.92
N PHE A 66 -8.48 2.83 7.89
CA PHE A 66 -7.38 3.02 6.94
C PHE A 66 -6.10 2.42 7.51
N THR A 67 -5.81 1.18 7.13
CA THR A 67 -4.84 0.31 7.82
C THR A 67 -3.42 0.86 7.73
N ASN A 68 -2.83 0.90 6.54
CA ASN A 68 -1.42 1.22 6.32
C ASN A 68 -1.28 2.40 5.36
N TYR A 69 -0.03 2.82 5.17
CA TYR A 69 0.36 3.78 4.15
C TYR A 69 -0.27 3.42 2.81
N ALA A 70 -1.09 4.32 2.27
CA ALA A 70 -1.64 4.20 0.93
C ALA A 70 -0.82 5.12 0.02
N PRO A 71 0.19 4.61 -0.71
CA PRO A 71 0.71 5.38 -1.82
C PRO A 71 -0.42 5.45 -2.85
N ALA A 72 -1.15 6.57 -2.84
CA ALA A 72 -2.03 6.91 -3.94
C ALA A 72 -1.18 6.85 -5.20
N THR A 73 -1.60 6.06 -6.17
CA THR A 73 -1.01 5.96 -7.49
C THR A 73 -1.08 7.34 -8.16
N GLY A 74 -0.02 8.14 -8.00
CA GLY A 74 0.12 9.49 -8.53
C GLY A 74 0.99 10.36 -7.62
N GLU A 75 1.51 11.49 -8.11
CA GLU A 75 2.23 12.48 -7.29
C GLU A 75 1.27 13.05 -6.22
N GLY A 76 1.16 12.35 -5.08
CA GLY A 76 0.22 12.64 -4.01
C GLY A 76 0.63 13.87 -3.20
N VAL A 77 0.11 15.03 -3.57
CA VAL A 77 0.25 16.26 -2.77
C VAL A 77 -0.74 16.22 -1.61
N PHE A 78 -0.25 15.98 -0.39
CA PHE A 78 -1.03 16.05 0.83
C PHE A 78 -1.02 17.47 1.41
N ARG A 79 -2.19 17.95 1.86
CA ARG A 79 -2.28 19.23 2.59
C ARG A 79 -1.91 19.02 4.05
N VAL A 80 -1.15 19.97 4.61
CA VAL A 80 -0.79 19.98 6.03
C VAL A 80 -1.08 21.34 6.63
N LYS A 81 -1.62 21.36 7.85
CA LYS A 81 -1.84 22.57 8.65
C LYS A 81 -1.17 22.44 10.01
N SER A 82 -0.52 23.50 10.48
CA SER A 82 -0.04 23.55 11.88
C SER A 82 -1.22 23.77 12.82
N VAL A 83 -1.20 23.12 13.98
CA VAL A 83 -2.25 23.18 15.01
C VAL A 83 -1.64 23.60 16.34
N ILE A 84 -2.36 24.44 17.10
CA ILE A 84 -1.98 24.80 18.46
C ILE A 84 -2.56 23.75 19.40
N MET A 85 -1.72 22.91 20.00
CA MET A 85 -2.13 21.89 20.98
C MET A 85 -1.61 22.20 22.40
N GLY A 86 -0.46 22.85 22.51
CA GLY A 86 0.10 23.24 23.80
C GLY A 86 1.46 23.93 23.63
N PRO A 87 1.98 24.60 24.68
CA PRO A 87 3.19 25.42 24.57
C PRO A 87 4.47 24.64 24.26
N ARG A 88 4.46 23.31 24.47
CA ARG A 88 5.61 22.41 24.28
C ARG A 88 5.35 21.32 23.23
N ILE A 89 4.28 21.45 22.45
CA ILE A 89 3.83 20.43 21.49
C ILE A 89 3.80 21.06 20.10
N ARG A 90 4.52 20.46 19.15
CA ARG A 90 4.42 20.84 17.72
C ARG A 90 3.44 19.91 17.03
N ALA A 91 2.29 20.43 16.60
CA ALA A 91 1.21 19.62 16.04
C ALA A 91 0.90 19.96 14.58
N TYR A 92 0.65 18.93 13.77
CA TYR A 92 0.32 19.02 12.35
C TYR A 92 -0.91 18.15 12.04
N ALA A 93 -1.92 18.77 11.43
CA ALA A 93 -3.05 18.09 10.83
C ALA A 93 -2.70 17.74 9.38
N VAL A 94 -2.73 16.46 9.04
CA VAL A 94 -2.36 15.91 7.72
C VAL A 94 -3.62 15.43 7.01
N ASP A 95 -3.83 15.85 5.77
CA ASP A 95 -4.94 15.38 4.93
C ASP A 95 -4.62 13.99 4.33
N GLY A 96 -4.37 13.01 5.19
CA GLY A 96 -3.95 11.66 4.81
C GLY A 96 -4.26 10.65 5.90
N SER A 97 -3.75 9.43 5.73
CA SER A 97 -3.87 8.34 6.70
C SER A 97 -2.96 8.57 7.93
N PRO A 98 -3.16 7.80 9.01
CA PRO A 98 -2.25 7.80 10.16
C PRO A 98 -0.80 7.48 9.75
N ALA A 99 -0.62 6.55 8.82
CA ALA A 99 0.69 6.19 8.29
C ALA A 99 1.31 7.31 7.44
N ASP A 100 0.51 8.00 6.61
CA ASP A 100 0.96 9.20 5.87
C ASP A 100 1.43 10.29 6.85
N SER A 101 0.76 10.43 7.99
CA SER A 101 1.13 11.39 9.02
C SER A 101 2.50 11.09 9.65
N VAL A 102 2.80 9.80 9.87
CA VAL A 102 4.12 9.34 10.33
C VAL A 102 5.18 9.63 9.27
N VAL A 103 4.93 9.23 8.02
CA VAL A 103 5.88 9.46 6.91
C VAL A 103 6.13 10.95 6.70
N PHE A 104 5.08 11.77 6.69
CA PHE A 104 5.18 13.23 6.61
C PHE A 104 6.09 13.78 7.71
N ALA A 105 5.84 13.44 8.97
CA ALA A 105 6.61 13.97 10.09
C ALA A 105 8.09 13.61 9.99
N VAL A 106 8.40 12.34 9.70
CA VAL A 106 9.76 11.80 9.65
C VAL A 106 10.53 12.29 8.42
N THR A 107 9.88 12.44 7.27
CA THR A 107 10.53 12.88 6.02
C THR A 107 10.55 14.40 5.85
N GLY A 108 9.70 15.12 6.58
CA GLY A 108 9.57 16.57 6.57
C GLY A 108 10.12 17.19 7.86
N PRO A 109 9.27 17.67 8.78
CA PRO A 109 9.69 18.54 9.87
C PRO A 109 10.64 17.89 10.91
N MET A 110 10.70 16.56 10.99
CA MET A 110 11.61 15.84 11.87
C MET A 110 12.80 15.19 11.12
N ARG A 111 12.99 15.48 9.83
CA ARG A 111 14.00 14.84 8.97
C ARG A 111 15.42 14.91 9.53
N ASP A 112 15.85 16.10 9.96
CA ASP A 112 17.23 16.32 10.40
C ASP A 112 17.53 15.71 11.77
N ARG A 113 16.48 15.47 12.57
CA ARG A 113 16.59 14.82 13.88
C ARG A 113 15.36 13.95 14.11
N PRO A 114 15.37 12.68 13.68
CA PRO A 114 14.21 11.81 13.73
C PRO A 114 13.75 11.54 15.18
N PRO A 115 12.49 11.12 15.38
CA PRO A 115 12.03 10.68 16.68
C PRO A 115 12.77 9.41 17.14
N THR A 116 12.92 9.24 18.44
CA THR A 116 13.45 7.99 19.03
C THR A 116 12.35 6.96 19.29
N LEU A 117 11.09 7.39 19.28
CA LEU A 117 9.90 6.57 19.47
C LEU A 117 8.70 7.18 18.72
N VAL A 118 7.87 6.33 18.13
CA VAL A 118 6.54 6.70 17.63
C VAL A 118 5.47 6.05 18.49
N VAL A 119 4.48 6.81 18.94
CA VAL A 119 3.30 6.28 19.64
C VAL A 119 2.04 6.61 18.85
N SER A 120 1.34 5.58 18.41
CA SER A 120 0.09 5.70 17.67
C SER A 120 -1.08 5.38 18.60
N GLY A 121 -2.00 6.34 18.78
CA GLY A 121 -3.14 6.22 19.68
C GLY A 121 -3.41 7.51 20.49
N MET A 122 -4.23 7.44 21.53
CA MET A 122 -4.94 6.23 21.98
C MET A 122 -6.28 6.09 21.26
N ASN A 123 -6.50 4.97 20.59
CA ASN A 123 -7.77 4.70 19.91
C ASN A 123 -8.84 4.20 20.88
N GLY A 124 -10.11 4.44 20.53
CA GLY A 124 -11.26 4.00 21.33
C GLY A 124 -11.59 2.52 21.20
N GLY A 125 -11.55 2.01 19.97
CA GLY A 125 -11.77 0.59 19.73
C GLY A 125 -10.55 -0.21 20.16
N ALA A 126 -10.79 -1.35 20.81
CA ALA A 126 -9.75 -2.34 21.02
C ALA A 126 -9.30 -2.88 19.65
N ASN A 127 -7.99 -3.02 19.48
CA ASN A 127 -7.40 -3.65 18.30
C ASN A 127 -6.80 -4.99 18.73
N ALA A 128 -7.66 -5.91 19.18
CA ALA A 128 -7.33 -7.25 19.67
C ALA A 128 -7.95 -8.34 18.78
N GLY A 129 -7.47 -9.58 18.90
CA GLY A 129 -7.84 -10.66 17.99
C GLY A 129 -7.42 -10.34 16.57
N GLU A 130 -8.35 -10.29 15.62
CA GLU A 130 -8.06 -9.95 14.22
C GLU A 130 -8.37 -8.50 13.81
N SER A 131 -9.04 -7.73 14.68
CA SER A 131 -9.39 -6.33 14.40
C SER A 131 -8.18 -5.44 14.08
N TRP A 132 -6.97 -5.86 14.49
CA TRP A 132 -5.74 -5.14 14.17
C TRP A 132 -5.38 -5.11 12.69
N ILE A 133 -5.84 -6.08 11.88
CA ILE A 133 -5.53 -6.15 10.44
C ILE A 133 -6.02 -4.88 9.73
N GLY A 134 -7.22 -4.42 10.12
CA GLY A 134 -7.88 -3.22 9.62
C GLY A 134 -7.48 -1.92 10.32
N SER A 135 -6.62 -1.98 11.35
CA SER A 135 -6.41 -0.86 12.26
C SER A 135 -5.41 0.17 11.73
N GLY A 136 -5.88 1.42 11.56
CA GLY A 136 -5.00 2.55 11.26
C GLY A 136 -4.05 2.90 12.40
N THR A 137 -4.49 2.72 13.65
CA THR A 137 -3.63 2.89 14.83
C THR A 137 -2.44 1.93 14.77
N VAL A 138 -2.70 0.64 14.51
CA VAL A 138 -1.65 -0.39 14.42
C VAL A 138 -0.80 -0.19 13.18
N GLY A 139 -1.39 0.14 12.04
CA GLY A 139 -0.62 0.34 10.81
C GLY A 139 0.25 1.59 10.79
N ALA A 140 -0.07 2.65 11.54
CA ALA A 140 0.87 3.75 11.77
C ALA A 140 2.11 3.30 12.57
N ALA A 141 1.92 2.51 13.64
CA ALA A 141 3.04 1.94 14.38
C ALA A 141 3.86 0.95 13.54
N ARG A 142 3.18 0.10 12.74
CA ARG A 142 3.81 -0.80 11.78
C ARG A 142 4.62 -0.04 10.73
N THR A 143 4.09 1.08 10.23
CA THR A 143 4.78 1.95 9.26
C THR A 143 6.03 2.57 9.88
N ALA A 144 5.95 3.08 11.11
CA ALA A 144 7.12 3.58 11.84
C ALA A 144 8.20 2.49 12.01
N ALA A 145 7.80 1.29 12.42
CA ALA A 145 8.72 0.15 12.53
C ALA A 145 9.32 -0.25 11.18
N ALA A 146 8.55 -0.18 10.10
CA ALA A 146 9.02 -0.50 8.75
C ALA A 146 10.12 0.45 8.27
N ILE A 147 10.09 1.71 8.70
CA ILE A 147 11.12 2.72 8.40
C ILE A 147 12.22 2.80 9.47
N GLY A 148 12.31 1.81 10.36
CA GLY A 148 13.42 1.66 11.31
C GLY A 148 13.23 2.34 12.67
N LEU A 149 12.02 2.79 13.01
CA LEU A 149 11.72 3.47 14.27
C LEU A 149 11.06 2.53 15.28
N ARG A 150 11.39 2.69 16.56
CA ARG A 150 10.64 2.04 17.65
C ARG A 150 9.22 2.56 17.66
N ALA A 151 8.24 1.66 17.83
CA ALA A 151 6.84 2.04 17.74
C ALA A 151 5.93 1.29 18.73
N VAL A 152 4.93 2.00 19.23
CA VAL A 152 3.85 1.46 20.08
C VAL A 152 2.49 1.88 19.51
N ALA A 153 1.55 0.95 19.40
CA ALA A 153 0.14 1.24 19.12
C ALA A 153 -0.69 1.05 20.38
N VAL A 154 -1.55 2.01 20.73
CA VAL A 154 -2.39 1.99 21.93
C VAL A 154 -3.86 2.11 21.56
N SER A 155 -4.67 1.16 22.03
CA SER A 155 -6.07 0.96 21.60
C SER A 155 -6.97 0.57 22.77
N GLY A 156 -8.29 0.70 22.59
CA GLY A 156 -9.29 0.30 23.59
C GLY A 156 -9.53 1.30 24.72
N VAL A 157 -9.10 2.56 24.58
CA VAL A 157 -9.27 3.57 25.64
C VAL A 157 -10.67 4.20 25.56
N PRO A 158 -11.54 4.01 26.58
CA PRO A 158 -12.91 4.50 26.55
C PRO A 158 -12.98 6.01 26.35
N SER A 159 -13.98 6.49 25.59
CA SER A 159 -14.20 7.92 25.36
C SER A 159 -14.70 8.68 26.60
N ARG A 160 -15.24 7.94 27.58
CA ARG A 160 -15.72 8.48 28.85
C ARG A 160 -15.45 7.51 30.01
N PRO A 161 -15.30 8.06 31.23
CA PRO A 161 -15.07 9.47 31.54
C PRO A 161 -13.74 10.00 30.96
N VAL A 162 -13.69 11.29 30.62
CA VAL A 162 -12.50 11.94 30.01
C VAL A 162 -11.25 11.83 30.89
N ALA A 163 -11.41 11.74 32.21
CA ALA A 163 -10.32 11.48 33.15
C ALA A 163 -9.53 10.20 32.80
N HIS A 164 -10.15 9.23 32.14
CA HIS A 164 -9.46 8.01 31.69
C HIS A 164 -8.43 8.27 30.60
N HIS A 165 -8.59 9.32 29.78
CA HIS A 165 -7.59 9.65 28.77
C HIS A 165 -6.25 10.00 29.44
N ARG A 166 -6.27 10.78 30.52
CA ARG A 166 -5.03 11.15 31.23
C ARG A 166 -4.41 9.94 31.92
N ALA A 167 -5.21 9.14 32.63
CA ALA A 167 -4.70 7.97 33.35
C ALA A 167 -4.08 6.91 32.40
N ALA A 168 -4.72 6.64 31.25
CA ALA A 168 -4.13 5.75 30.24
C ALA A 168 -2.87 6.34 29.62
N ALA A 169 -2.84 7.66 29.35
CA ALA A 169 -1.66 8.34 28.82
C ALA A 169 -0.46 8.28 29.78
N ASP A 170 -0.68 8.53 31.08
CA ASP A 170 0.36 8.44 32.10
C ASP A 170 0.90 7.00 32.19
N TRP A 171 0.03 5.98 32.13
CA TRP A 171 0.45 4.58 32.07
C TRP A 171 1.27 4.26 30.80
N VAL A 172 0.92 4.84 29.65
CA VAL A 172 1.73 4.69 28.41
C VAL A 172 3.11 5.31 28.57
N VAL A 173 3.24 6.46 29.26
CA VAL A 173 4.55 7.04 29.59
C VAL A 173 5.40 6.09 30.42
N ASP A 174 4.81 5.37 31.38
CA ASP A 174 5.53 4.35 32.15
C ASP A 174 5.85 3.11 31.31
N LEU A 175 4.94 2.67 30.44
CA LEU A 175 5.16 1.55 29.53
C LEU A 175 6.37 1.80 28.62
N VAL A 176 6.55 3.02 28.10
CA VAL A 176 7.67 3.28 27.17
C VAL A 176 9.05 3.20 27.83
N ARG A 177 9.11 3.30 29.16
CA ARG A 177 10.32 3.08 29.96
C ARG A 177 10.54 1.59 30.21
N ALA A 178 9.48 0.78 30.30
CA ALA A 178 9.61 -0.65 30.53
C ALA A 178 10.43 -1.36 29.43
N PRO A 179 11.19 -2.44 29.75
CA PRO A 179 12.08 -3.14 28.80
C PRO A 179 11.42 -3.54 27.48
N ILE A 180 10.15 -3.93 27.52
CA ILE A 180 9.39 -4.31 26.31
C ILE A 180 9.34 -3.20 25.25
N VAL A 181 9.41 -1.93 25.66
CA VAL A 181 9.51 -0.79 24.73
C VAL A 181 10.92 -0.21 24.70
N SER A 182 11.61 -0.06 25.85
CA SER A 182 12.93 0.60 25.93
C SER A 182 14.03 -0.16 25.19
N GLU A 183 13.93 -1.49 25.12
CA GLU A 183 14.87 -2.37 24.41
C GLU A 183 14.37 -2.79 23.02
N LEU A 184 13.17 -2.37 22.63
CA LEU A 184 12.56 -2.69 21.35
C LEU A 184 13.45 -2.25 20.18
N GLN A 185 13.57 -3.11 19.18
CA GLN A 185 14.30 -2.81 17.94
C GLN A 185 13.38 -2.98 16.75
N ALA A 186 13.36 -2.00 15.84
CA ALA A 186 12.73 -2.18 14.54
C ALA A 186 13.39 -3.39 13.82
N PRO A 187 12.63 -4.22 13.08
CA PRO A 187 11.25 -4.02 12.64
C PRO A 187 10.17 -4.47 13.64
N ASP A 188 10.49 -4.67 14.92
CA ASP A 188 9.52 -5.06 15.93
C ASP A 188 8.81 -3.82 16.53
N TYR A 189 7.53 -3.99 16.88
CA TYR A 189 6.68 -2.97 17.47
C TYR A 189 5.77 -3.56 18.55
N VAL A 190 5.27 -2.73 19.45
CA VAL A 190 4.38 -3.16 20.54
C VAL A 190 2.96 -2.70 20.28
N THR A 191 1.99 -3.55 20.58
CA THR A 191 0.57 -3.20 20.54
C THR A 191 -0.05 -3.39 21.92
N VAL A 192 -0.89 -2.44 22.32
CA VAL A 192 -1.57 -2.39 23.61
C VAL A 192 -3.07 -2.28 23.35
N SER A 193 -3.85 -3.15 23.99
CA SER A 193 -5.31 -3.10 23.99
C SER A 193 -5.85 -3.07 25.41
N PHE A 194 -6.48 -1.96 25.77
CA PHE A 194 -7.22 -1.81 27.02
C PHE A 194 -8.55 -2.57 26.93
N PRO A 195 -8.98 -3.24 28.02
CA PRO A 195 -10.30 -3.87 28.07
C PRO A 195 -11.40 -2.81 28.07
N GLU A 196 -12.60 -3.19 27.64
CA GLU A 196 -13.80 -2.32 27.66
C GLU A 196 -14.34 -2.17 29.09
N LEU A 197 -13.50 -1.63 29.97
CA LEU A 197 -13.80 -1.37 31.37
C LEU A 197 -13.38 0.06 31.72
N PRO A 198 -14.05 0.68 32.70
CA PRO A 198 -13.49 1.81 33.40
C PRO A 198 -12.05 1.53 33.87
N LEU A 199 -11.12 2.49 33.75
CA LEU A 199 -9.71 2.27 34.07
C LEU A 199 -9.48 1.90 35.53
N ASP A 200 -10.34 2.36 36.44
CA ASP A 200 -10.33 2.00 37.85
C ASP A 200 -10.72 0.53 38.13
N GLN A 201 -11.25 -0.17 37.13
CA GLN A 201 -11.58 -1.61 37.18
C GLN A 201 -10.54 -2.48 36.45
N VAL A 202 -9.56 -1.88 35.79
CA VAL A 202 -8.47 -2.59 35.12
C VAL A 202 -7.55 -3.20 36.17
N LYS A 203 -7.31 -4.51 36.07
CA LYS A 203 -6.59 -5.31 37.09
C LYS A 203 -5.07 -5.29 36.92
N GLY A 204 -4.59 -4.81 35.78
CA GLY A 204 -3.17 -4.77 35.43
C GLY A 204 -2.95 -5.00 33.93
N ALA A 205 -1.70 -5.27 33.54
CA ALA A 205 -1.31 -5.57 32.16
C ALA A 205 -0.63 -6.93 32.08
N VAL A 206 -0.85 -7.64 30.97
CA VAL A 206 -0.35 -8.99 30.72
C VAL A 206 0.18 -9.09 29.29
N LEU A 207 1.30 -9.79 29.13
CA LEU A 207 1.77 -10.19 27.81
C LEU A 207 0.89 -11.31 27.27
N ALA A 208 0.28 -11.09 26.12
CA ALA A 208 -0.63 -12.04 25.52
C ALA A 208 -0.40 -12.11 24.01
N PRO A 209 -0.29 -13.32 23.42
CA PRO A 209 -0.34 -13.45 21.97
C PRO A 209 -1.70 -13.01 21.43
N ARG A 210 -1.72 -12.60 20.16
CA ARG A 210 -2.95 -12.27 19.44
C ARG A 210 -3.79 -13.52 19.24
N ALA A 211 -5.10 -13.41 19.47
CA ALA A 211 -6.02 -14.43 18.97
C ALA A 211 -6.07 -14.39 17.43
N ASN A 212 -5.85 -15.54 16.81
CA ASN A 212 -5.93 -15.72 15.35
C ASN A 212 -7.30 -16.32 14.98
N ARG A 213 -8.36 -15.55 15.16
CA ARG A 213 -9.72 -15.94 14.77
C ARG A 213 -10.44 -14.83 14.05
N PHE A 214 -10.84 -15.14 12.82
CA PHE A 214 -11.70 -14.29 12.03
C PHE A 214 -13.01 -14.20 12.79
N VAL A 215 -13.55 -13.00 12.85
CA VAL A 215 -14.89 -12.77 13.37
C VAL A 215 -15.82 -13.75 12.66
N ASP A 216 -16.42 -14.75 13.34
CA ASP A 216 -17.44 -15.55 12.65
C ASP A 216 -18.62 -14.62 12.41
N ALA A 217 -18.65 -14.11 11.18
CA ALA A 217 -19.60 -13.13 10.74
C ALA A 217 -20.73 -13.85 10.03
N VAL A 218 -21.94 -13.68 10.53
CA VAL A 218 -23.13 -14.15 9.82
C VAL A 218 -23.61 -13.02 8.90
N ALA A 219 -23.47 -13.20 7.59
CA ALA A 219 -24.11 -12.31 6.62
C ALA A 219 -25.61 -12.63 6.54
N GLU A 220 -26.45 -11.74 7.08
CA GLU A 220 -27.90 -11.80 6.94
C GLU A 220 -28.36 -10.90 5.77
N LYS A 221 -29.21 -11.41 4.87
CA LYS A 221 -29.87 -10.60 3.81
C LYS A 221 -30.99 -9.74 4.41
N ASP A 222 -31.24 -8.57 3.83
CA ASP A 222 -32.49 -7.85 4.06
C ASP A 222 -33.68 -8.68 3.55
N GLY A 223 -34.67 -8.90 4.42
CA GLY A 223 -35.78 -9.83 4.19
C GLY A 223 -36.88 -9.31 3.27
N GLN A 224 -36.83 -8.06 2.82
CA GLN A 224 -37.92 -7.46 2.03
C GLN A 224 -37.79 -7.64 0.51
N SER A 225 -36.57 -7.64 -0.05
CA SER A 225 -36.35 -7.65 -1.50
C SER A 225 -35.86 -9.01 -2.05
N GLY A 226 -35.31 -9.89 -1.20
CA GLY A 226 -34.64 -11.12 -1.63
C GLY A 226 -33.28 -10.89 -2.31
N GLU A 227 -32.90 -9.63 -2.51
CA GLU A 227 -31.63 -9.20 -3.07
C GLU A 227 -30.59 -8.93 -1.96
N TRP A 228 -29.31 -8.96 -2.35
CA TRP A 228 -28.22 -8.59 -1.46
C TRP A 228 -28.09 -7.06 -1.41
N GLU A 229 -29.03 -6.38 -0.74
CA GLU A 229 -28.98 -4.91 -0.59
C GLU A 229 -28.15 -4.49 0.63
N THR A 230 -28.22 -5.26 1.71
CA THR A 230 -27.42 -5.05 2.92
C THR A 230 -26.98 -6.40 3.50
N TRP A 231 -25.84 -6.39 4.21
CA TRP A 231 -25.38 -7.50 5.04
C TRP A 231 -24.75 -6.91 6.30
N THR A 232 -24.98 -7.55 7.45
CA THR A 232 -24.42 -7.11 8.73
C THR A 232 -23.35 -8.08 9.17
N LEU A 233 -22.18 -7.57 9.55
CA LEU A 233 -21.15 -8.36 10.22
C LEU A 233 -21.39 -8.30 11.73
N LYS A 234 -21.82 -9.41 12.34
CA LYS A 234 -21.95 -9.52 13.81
C LYS A 234 -20.66 -10.11 14.39
N PRO A 235 -20.01 -9.46 15.37
CA PRO A 235 -18.92 -10.07 16.10
C PRO A 235 -19.40 -11.28 16.89
N LEU A 236 -18.68 -12.40 16.86
CA LEU A 236 -18.87 -13.43 17.88
C LEU A 236 -18.50 -12.88 19.25
N GLY A 237 -19.26 -13.32 20.25
CA GLY A 237 -18.99 -13.00 21.65
C GLY A 237 -17.65 -13.53 22.13
N ILE A 238 -17.11 -12.89 23.17
CA ILE A 238 -15.81 -13.19 23.80
C ILE A 238 -15.73 -14.61 24.39
N SER A 239 -16.86 -15.32 24.51
CA SER A 239 -17.00 -16.64 25.13
C SER A 239 -16.21 -17.77 24.46
N GLU A 240 -15.63 -17.54 23.28
CA GLU A 240 -14.84 -18.53 22.55
C GLU A 240 -13.34 -18.24 22.53
N ALA A 241 -12.86 -17.22 23.25
CA ALA A 241 -11.45 -16.84 23.26
C ALA A 241 -10.56 -17.95 23.85
N THR A 242 -9.40 -18.19 23.23
CA THR A 242 -8.43 -19.18 23.73
C THR A 242 -7.77 -18.63 25.02
N PRO A 243 -7.66 -19.44 26.09
CA PRO A 243 -7.03 -19.00 27.33
C PRO A 243 -5.63 -18.43 27.11
N GLY A 244 -5.37 -17.24 27.64
CA GLY A 244 -4.08 -16.57 27.54
C GLY A 244 -3.87 -15.70 26.29
N GLU A 245 -4.77 -15.75 25.30
CA GLU A 245 -4.75 -14.81 24.18
C GLU A 245 -5.33 -13.44 24.57
N ASP A 246 -4.99 -12.41 23.79
CA ASP A 246 -5.35 -11.01 24.07
C ASP A 246 -6.83 -10.80 24.39
N MET A 247 -7.74 -11.38 23.60
CA MET A 247 -9.19 -11.28 23.81
C MET A 247 -9.65 -11.90 25.14
N GLU A 248 -9.09 -13.05 25.54
CA GLU A 248 -9.45 -13.72 26.80
C GLU A 248 -8.92 -12.95 28.01
N VAL A 249 -7.66 -12.52 27.93
CA VAL A 249 -7.01 -11.71 28.98
C VAL A 249 -7.77 -10.39 29.19
N MET A 250 -8.21 -9.75 28.11
CA MET A 250 -9.04 -8.54 28.17
C MET A 250 -10.42 -8.82 28.80
N SER A 251 -11.05 -9.95 28.49
CA SER A 251 -12.32 -10.36 29.11
C SER A 251 -12.24 -10.48 30.63
N ARG A 252 -11.04 -10.78 31.14
CA ARG A 252 -10.75 -10.88 32.58
C ARG A 252 -10.39 -9.54 33.22
N GLY A 253 -10.35 -8.46 32.45
CA GLY A 253 -10.09 -7.10 32.90
C GLY A 253 -8.62 -6.71 32.94
N PHE A 254 -7.76 -7.34 32.14
CA PHE A 254 -6.36 -6.97 31.99
C PHE A 254 -6.11 -6.23 30.67
N ILE A 255 -5.14 -5.32 30.64
CA ILE A 255 -4.58 -4.75 29.42
C ILE A 255 -3.76 -5.84 28.71
N ALA A 256 -4.07 -6.13 27.45
CA ALA A 256 -3.27 -7.04 26.64
C ALA A 256 -2.14 -6.28 25.95
N VAL A 257 -0.92 -6.77 26.10
CA VAL A 257 0.28 -6.23 25.46
C VAL A 257 0.91 -7.32 24.60
N ALA A 258 1.18 -7.02 23.34
CA ALA A 258 1.78 -7.97 22.39
C ALA A 258 2.94 -7.31 21.63
N THR A 259 3.99 -8.09 21.35
CA THR A 259 5.06 -7.72 20.42
C THR A 259 4.71 -8.24 19.03
N MET A 260 4.89 -7.40 18.02
CA MET A 260 4.61 -7.68 16.61
C MET A 260 5.87 -7.40 15.79
N ARG A 261 6.00 -8.02 14.62
CA ARG A 261 7.09 -7.77 13.66
C ARG A 261 6.53 -7.24 12.34
N VAL A 262 7.21 -6.29 11.70
CA VAL A 262 6.85 -5.84 10.34
C VAL A 262 7.14 -6.96 9.34
N GLY A 263 6.06 -7.58 8.86
CA GLY A 263 6.05 -8.47 7.71
C GLY A 263 5.94 -9.95 8.07
N ASP A 264 5.29 -10.71 7.19
CA ASP A 264 5.15 -12.17 7.26
C ASP A 264 6.29 -12.84 6.46
N MET A 265 7.50 -12.30 6.60
CA MET A 265 8.68 -12.83 5.90
C MET A 265 9.12 -14.11 6.58
N GLU A 266 8.45 -15.22 6.25
CA GLU A 266 8.84 -16.57 6.67
C GLU A 266 10.07 -17.00 5.86
N LEU A 267 11.22 -16.36 6.11
CA LEU A 267 12.47 -16.59 5.39
C LEU A 267 12.86 -18.07 5.40
N ASP A 268 12.63 -18.76 6.51
CA ASP A 268 12.88 -20.20 6.63
C ASP A 268 11.96 -21.04 5.73
N ARG A 269 10.67 -20.69 5.66
CA ARG A 269 9.72 -21.35 4.75
C ARG A 269 10.06 -21.06 3.29
N MET A 270 10.42 -19.81 2.98
CA MET A 270 10.86 -19.42 1.63
C MET A 270 12.13 -20.17 1.22
N ALA A 271 13.12 -20.29 2.12
CA ALA A 271 14.32 -21.07 1.87
C ALA A 271 14.02 -22.56 1.69
N ALA A 272 13.07 -23.11 2.45
CA ALA A 272 12.61 -24.49 2.28
C ALA A 272 11.90 -24.72 0.94
N LEU A 273 11.04 -23.79 0.52
CA LEU A 273 10.34 -23.82 -0.75
C LEU A 273 11.29 -23.65 -1.95
N ALA A 274 12.29 -22.77 -1.85
CA ALA A 274 13.26 -22.52 -2.91
C ALA A 274 14.14 -23.74 -3.26
N ARG A 275 14.25 -24.72 -2.35
CA ARG A 275 14.98 -25.99 -2.61
C ARG A 275 14.21 -26.96 -3.50
N ARG A 276 12.96 -26.64 -3.87
CA ARG A 276 12.09 -27.49 -4.68
C ARG A 276 11.88 -26.87 -6.06
N ALA A 277 12.20 -27.62 -7.11
CA ALA A 277 12.09 -27.16 -8.50
C ALA A 277 10.64 -27.06 -9.01
N ASP A 278 9.67 -27.64 -8.29
CA ASP A 278 8.26 -27.76 -8.67
C ASP A 278 7.33 -26.79 -7.93
N VAL A 279 7.86 -25.93 -7.05
CA VAL A 279 7.04 -25.08 -6.17
C VAL A 279 6.33 -23.96 -6.91
N LEU A 280 6.88 -23.51 -8.03
CA LEU A 280 6.28 -22.47 -8.86
C LEU A 280 6.03 -23.01 -10.27
N PRO A 281 4.93 -22.61 -10.92
CA PRO A 281 4.71 -22.94 -12.32
C PRO A 281 5.80 -22.31 -13.19
N SER A 282 6.17 -22.98 -14.29
CA SER A 282 7.03 -22.37 -15.30
C SER A 282 6.33 -21.14 -15.90
N TRP A 283 6.92 -19.96 -15.73
CA TRP A 283 6.46 -18.77 -16.42
C TRP A 283 7.09 -18.71 -17.81
N THR A 284 6.32 -19.06 -18.84
CA THR A 284 6.71 -18.87 -20.23
C THR A 284 5.68 -17.93 -20.85
N PRO A 285 5.89 -16.60 -20.82
CA PRO A 285 4.95 -15.68 -21.45
C PRO A 285 4.92 -15.98 -22.95
N ALA A 286 3.73 -16.14 -23.52
CA ALA A 286 3.54 -16.09 -24.96
C ALA A 286 3.74 -14.65 -25.44
N LEU A 287 4.99 -14.19 -25.40
CA LEU A 287 5.37 -12.97 -26.10
C LEU A 287 5.08 -13.25 -27.57
N ALA A 288 4.20 -12.45 -28.18
CA ALA A 288 3.92 -12.55 -29.61
C ALA A 288 5.26 -12.63 -30.35
N ALA A 289 5.37 -13.57 -31.29
CA ALA A 289 6.57 -13.69 -32.11
C ALA A 289 6.91 -12.29 -32.66
N PRO A 290 8.18 -11.86 -32.64
CA PRO A 290 8.55 -10.52 -33.10
C PRO A 290 7.96 -10.31 -34.49
N SER A 291 7.05 -9.34 -34.61
CA SER A 291 6.41 -9.04 -35.88
C SER A 291 7.46 -8.46 -36.83
N CYS A 292 7.43 -8.88 -38.09
CA CYS A 292 8.23 -8.28 -39.15
C CYS A 292 7.32 -7.35 -39.97
N PRO A 293 7.09 -6.10 -39.53
CA PRO A 293 6.20 -5.20 -40.25
C PRO A 293 6.73 -4.93 -41.65
N LEU A 294 5.84 -4.59 -42.59
CA LEU A 294 6.24 -4.16 -43.92
C LEU A 294 6.98 -2.81 -43.91
N GLY A 295 6.93 -2.07 -42.79
CA GLY A 295 7.50 -0.74 -42.69
C GLY A 295 6.68 0.30 -43.45
N VAL A 296 5.35 0.16 -43.47
CA VAL A 296 4.41 1.14 -44.04
C VAL A 296 3.37 1.55 -43.00
N GLY A 297 3.00 2.83 -43.03
CA GLY A 297 1.76 3.34 -42.45
C GLY A 297 0.68 3.31 -43.52
N VAL A 298 -0.45 2.66 -43.21
CA VAL A 298 -1.60 2.54 -44.11
C VAL A 298 -2.89 2.99 -43.45
N GLU A 299 -3.80 3.53 -44.26
CA GLU A 299 -5.15 3.93 -43.85
C GLU A 299 -6.21 3.30 -44.76
N ASP A 300 -7.43 3.15 -44.25
CA ASP A 300 -8.54 2.56 -45.00
C ASP A 300 -8.98 3.51 -46.13
N ALA A 301 -9.11 2.97 -47.35
CA ALA A 301 -9.67 3.68 -48.51
C ALA A 301 -10.61 2.76 -49.31
N ALA A 302 -11.58 3.33 -50.02
CA ALA A 302 -12.56 2.53 -50.80
C ALA A 302 -11.90 1.60 -51.84
N ALA A 303 -10.75 2.01 -52.38
CA ALA A 303 -9.99 1.25 -53.36
C ALA A 303 -8.97 0.26 -52.74
N GLY A 304 -8.83 0.19 -51.41
CA GLY A 304 -7.84 -0.67 -50.73
C GLY A 304 -7.17 0.01 -49.54
N ALA A 305 -6.02 -0.48 -49.09
CA ALA A 305 -5.24 0.15 -48.02
C ALA A 305 -4.28 1.19 -48.60
N ARG A 306 -4.51 2.48 -48.35
CA ARG A 306 -3.68 3.58 -48.87
C ARG A 306 -2.44 3.74 -48.01
N VAL A 307 -1.27 3.73 -48.64
CA VAL A 307 0.01 4.00 -47.98
C VAL A 307 0.15 5.51 -47.77
N PHE A 308 0.21 5.95 -46.52
CA PHE A 308 0.50 7.36 -46.20
C PHE A 308 1.96 7.56 -45.77
N GLN A 309 2.61 6.50 -45.30
CA GLN A 309 4.00 6.54 -44.84
C GLN A 309 4.77 5.28 -45.27
N VAL A 310 6.03 5.46 -45.65
CA VAL A 310 6.99 4.38 -45.88
C VAL A 310 8.20 4.64 -45.00
N ALA A 311 8.61 3.66 -44.20
CA ALA A 311 9.77 3.76 -43.32
C ALA A 311 11.07 3.91 -44.14
N PRO A 312 11.94 4.88 -43.80
CA PRO A 312 13.27 5.01 -44.40
C PRO A 312 14.09 3.74 -44.17
N ASP A 313 14.85 3.32 -45.18
CA ASP A 313 15.69 2.12 -45.21
C ASP A 313 14.95 0.80 -44.92
N GLY A 314 13.60 0.82 -44.95
CA GLY A 314 12.74 -0.32 -44.67
C GLY A 314 12.46 -1.21 -45.88
N VAL A 315 11.96 -2.41 -45.63
CA VAL A 315 11.68 -3.42 -46.69
C VAL A 315 10.68 -2.93 -47.74
N ALA A 316 9.69 -2.14 -47.35
CA ALA A 316 8.76 -1.51 -48.28
C ALA A 316 9.43 -0.46 -49.19
N GLN A 317 10.36 0.34 -48.66
CA GLN A 317 11.10 1.31 -49.48
C GLN A 317 12.00 0.59 -50.49
N ALA A 318 12.66 -0.49 -50.06
CA ALA A 318 13.56 -1.27 -50.91
C ALA A 318 12.85 -1.90 -52.14
N ILE A 319 11.57 -2.27 -52.00
CA ILE A 319 10.76 -2.77 -53.13
C ILE A 319 10.05 -1.66 -53.91
N GLY A 320 10.27 -0.39 -53.54
CA GLY A 320 9.77 0.77 -54.26
C GLY A 320 8.33 1.16 -53.95
N LEU A 321 7.76 0.76 -52.80
CA LEU A 321 6.51 1.33 -52.30
C LEU A 321 6.67 2.82 -51.98
N LYS A 322 5.62 3.60 -52.24
CA LYS A 322 5.62 5.06 -52.06
C LYS A 322 4.37 5.50 -51.30
N SER A 323 4.48 6.62 -50.59
CA SER A 323 3.29 7.31 -50.09
C SER A 323 2.38 7.68 -51.28
N GLY A 324 1.08 7.46 -51.12
CA GLY A 324 0.06 7.61 -52.16
C GLY A 324 -0.29 6.31 -52.90
N ASP A 325 0.51 5.25 -52.78
CA ASP A 325 0.17 3.93 -53.32
C ASP A 325 -1.06 3.34 -52.63
N ILE A 326 -1.87 2.57 -53.37
CA ILE A 326 -3.02 1.84 -52.79
C ILE A 326 -2.75 0.34 -52.90
N LEU A 327 -2.62 -0.33 -51.76
CA LEU A 327 -2.52 -1.79 -51.69
C LEU A 327 -3.91 -2.38 -51.96
N ILE A 328 -4.05 -3.06 -53.09
CA ILE A 328 -5.32 -3.64 -53.54
C ILE A 328 -5.39 -5.14 -53.27
N GLN A 329 -4.26 -5.82 -53.07
CA GLN A 329 -4.19 -7.24 -52.74
C GLN A 329 -2.90 -7.56 -51.97
N VAL A 330 -3.01 -8.46 -50.99
CA VAL A 330 -1.86 -9.06 -50.28
C VAL A 330 -1.96 -10.58 -50.39
N ASP A 331 -0.97 -11.17 -51.06
CA ASP A 331 -1.00 -12.55 -51.55
C ASP A 331 -2.30 -12.86 -52.30
N GLU A 332 -3.15 -13.74 -51.77
CA GLU A 332 -4.47 -14.07 -52.36
C GLU A 332 -5.61 -13.23 -51.77
N THR A 333 -5.33 -12.41 -50.75
CA THR A 333 -6.35 -11.61 -50.05
C THR A 333 -6.62 -10.30 -50.78
N ASN A 334 -7.81 -10.17 -51.38
CA ASN A 334 -8.29 -8.93 -51.97
C ASN A 334 -8.60 -7.88 -50.89
N LEU A 335 -8.18 -6.63 -51.11
CA LEU A 335 -8.41 -5.51 -50.20
C LEU A 335 -9.42 -4.48 -50.75
N VAL A 336 -9.81 -4.58 -52.02
CA VAL A 336 -10.70 -3.62 -52.69
C VAL A 336 -12.15 -3.80 -52.22
N GLY A 337 -12.83 -2.69 -51.91
CA GLY A 337 -14.26 -2.67 -51.58
C GLY A 337 -14.62 -3.22 -50.20
N LEU A 338 -13.63 -3.38 -49.31
CA LEU A 338 -13.84 -3.80 -47.92
C LEU A 338 -14.14 -2.58 -47.02
N ASP A 339 -14.87 -2.82 -45.94
CA ASP A 339 -15.12 -1.80 -44.90
C ASP A 339 -13.85 -1.46 -44.09
N SER A 340 -12.93 -2.43 -43.94
CA SER A 340 -11.61 -2.20 -43.33
C SER A 340 -10.49 -3.00 -44.03
N PRO A 341 -9.96 -2.48 -45.15
CA PRO A 341 -8.81 -3.01 -45.84
C PRO A 341 -7.56 -3.17 -44.94
N VAL A 342 -7.29 -2.22 -44.04
CA VAL A 342 -6.11 -2.24 -43.16
C VAL A 342 -6.16 -3.38 -42.15
N ARG A 343 -7.33 -3.61 -41.53
CA ARG A 343 -7.48 -4.75 -40.60
C ARG A 343 -7.30 -6.07 -41.33
N THR A 344 -7.94 -6.22 -42.48
CA THR A 344 -7.84 -7.41 -43.32
C THR A 344 -6.38 -7.68 -43.75
N MET A 345 -5.66 -6.62 -44.13
CA MET A 345 -4.23 -6.69 -44.43
C MET A 345 -3.41 -7.15 -43.22
N SER A 346 -3.68 -6.57 -42.03
CA SER A 346 -2.99 -6.95 -40.80
C SER A 346 -3.20 -8.42 -40.46
N ASP A 347 -4.42 -8.93 -40.60
CA ASP A 347 -4.76 -10.32 -40.32
C ASP A 347 -4.06 -11.28 -41.31
N ALA A 348 -4.04 -10.93 -42.60
CA ALA A 348 -3.31 -11.70 -43.62
C ALA A 348 -1.80 -11.78 -43.35
N LEU A 349 -1.22 -10.73 -42.74
CA LEU A 349 0.19 -10.66 -42.37
C LEU A 349 0.48 -11.30 -40.99
N ALA A 350 -0.50 -11.37 -40.09
CA ALA A 350 -0.32 -11.89 -38.72
C ALA A 350 0.08 -13.38 -38.70
N GLY A 351 -0.41 -14.17 -39.67
CA GLY A 351 -0.09 -15.60 -39.79
C GLY A 351 1.27 -15.91 -40.41
N LYS A 352 2.04 -14.91 -40.85
CA LYS A 352 3.29 -15.09 -41.61
C LYS A 352 4.53 -14.87 -40.74
N SER A 353 5.51 -15.75 -40.88
CA SER A 353 6.80 -15.65 -40.17
C SER A 353 7.72 -14.60 -40.76
N CYS A 354 8.63 -14.07 -39.94
CA CYS A 354 9.77 -13.31 -40.41
C CYS A 354 10.60 -14.12 -41.42
N GLY A 355 10.99 -13.50 -42.52
CA GLY A 355 11.72 -14.09 -43.64
C GLY A 355 10.83 -14.56 -44.79
N SER A 356 9.51 -14.63 -44.60
CA SER A 356 8.56 -14.99 -45.65
C SER A 356 8.47 -13.91 -46.74
N GLU A 357 8.23 -14.34 -47.97
CA GLU A 357 7.84 -13.45 -49.05
C GLU A 357 6.32 -13.21 -49.02
N VAL A 358 5.94 -11.98 -49.36
CA VAL A 358 4.55 -11.54 -49.49
C VAL A 358 4.42 -10.88 -50.85
N ALA A 359 3.47 -11.34 -51.66
CA ALA A 359 3.11 -10.68 -52.90
C ALA A 359 2.15 -9.53 -52.59
N LEU A 360 2.37 -8.37 -53.21
CA LEU A 360 1.55 -7.18 -53.09
C LEU A 360 1.11 -6.76 -54.48
N ARG A 361 -0.18 -6.51 -54.67
CA ARG A 361 -0.65 -5.76 -55.84
C ARG A 361 -0.97 -4.36 -55.40
N VAL A 362 -0.40 -3.40 -56.12
CA VAL A 362 -0.37 -2.00 -55.72
C VAL A 362 -0.84 -1.14 -56.88
N GLN A 363 -1.91 -0.39 -56.67
CA GLN A 363 -2.35 0.63 -57.62
C GLN A 363 -1.58 1.93 -57.38
N ARG A 364 -0.89 2.39 -58.43
CA ARG A 364 -0.20 3.67 -58.47
C ARG A 364 -0.70 4.44 -59.68
N ASN A 365 -1.49 5.49 -59.44
CA ASN A 365 -2.23 6.20 -60.49
C ASN A 365 -3.09 5.19 -61.28
N ASP A 366 -2.94 5.15 -62.61
CA ASP A 366 -3.69 4.27 -63.51
C ASP A 366 -2.98 2.93 -63.81
N VAL A 367 -1.91 2.60 -63.06
CA VAL A 367 -1.12 1.38 -63.27
C VAL A 367 -1.17 0.49 -62.04
N VAL A 368 -1.31 -0.82 -62.25
CA VAL A 368 -1.18 -1.84 -61.21
C VAL A 368 0.21 -2.44 -61.27
N LEU A 369 0.93 -2.40 -60.15
CA LEU A 369 2.24 -2.99 -59.94
C LEU A 369 2.10 -4.27 -59.13
N GLU A 370 2.90 -5.28 -59.46
CA GLU A 370 3.04 -6.49 -58.64
C GLU A 370 4.44 -6.46 -58.01
N LEU A 371 4.48 -6.44 -56.68
CA LEU A 371 5.70 -6.34 -55.89
C LEU A 371 5.79 -7.55 -54.96
N THR A 372 7.00 -8.04 -54.71
CA THR A 372 7.23 -9.09 -53.70
C THR A 372 8.13 -8.53 -52.62
N VAL A 373 7.68 -8.58 -51.37
CA VAL A 373 8.44 -8.11 -50.22
C VAL A 373 8.82 -9.28 -49.32
N ARG A 374 10.11 -9.40 -49.03
CA ARG A 374 10.59 -10.29 -47.98
C ARG A 374 10.47 -9.59 -46.64
N ARG A 375 9.68 -10.17 -45.73
CA ARG A 375 9.47 -9.59 -44.38
C ARG A 375 10.72 -9.77 -43.54
N LEU A 376 11.44 -8.70 -43.24
CA LEU A 376 12.64 -8.75 -42.39
C LEU A 376 12.38 -8.06 -41.05
N ARG A 377 13.16 -8.44 -40.02
CA ARG A 377 13.21 -7.67 -38.78
C ARG A 377 13.91 -6.36 -39.13
N GLN A 378 13.21 -5.24 -38.95
CA GLN A 378 13.78 -3.91 -39.09
C GLN A 378 14.39 -3.45 -37.77
#